data_AF-A0A9P7HBP3-F1
#
_entry.id   AF-A0A9P7HBP3-F1
#
_cell.length_a   1.000
_cell.length_b   1.000
_cell.length_c   1.000
_cell.angle_alpha   90.00
_cell.angle_beta   90.00
_cell.angle_gamma   90.00
#
_symmetry.space_group_name_H-M   'P 1'
#
loop_
_entity.id
_entity.type
_entity.pdbx_description
1 polymer ?
#
loop_
_entity_poly.entity_id
_entity_poly.type
_entity_poly.pdbx_seq_one_letter_code
_entity_poly.pdbx_strand_id
1 'polypeptide(L)'
;MPDYDEDMLPPPASGSQQDRTWGGNNAFHNFFNDFSHISDPNLRRRLALSEIDKVPFGAYHVRAVLVAGVGFFLDSYDIFAINLITILLGVVFWGDKNPQNGFSGNDGYLPDRVNQAFKASTSAGIVVGMIVFGWLADGFGRRRMYGVELGIIILATLCCALISSSPAMGSTGLLIFWRIIMGIGIGGDYPLSSVITSE
;
A
#
# COMPACT_ATOMS: atom_id res chain seq x y z
N MET A 1 22.34 39.19 32.82
CA MET A 1 21.97 38.42 31.61
C MET A 1 22.35 36.99 31.93
N PRO A 2 21.41 36.04 31.98
CA PRO A 2 21.79 34.65 32.25
C PRO A 2 22.53 34.11 31.03
N ASP A 3 23.67 33.45 31.27
CA ASP A 3 24.44 32.72 30.27
C ASP A 3 23.54 31.70 29.58
N TYR A 4 23.47 31.79 28.26
CA TYR A 4 22.95 30.71 27.44
C TYR A 4 24.13 29.76 27.18
N ASP A 5 24.11 28.58 27.78
CA ASP A 5 25.03 27.50 27.43
C ASP A 5 24.96 27.26 25.91
N GLU A 6 26.06 27.46 25.19
CA GLU A 6 26.16 27.28 23.73
C GLU A 6 25.88 25.84 23.27
N ASP A 7 25.75 24.89 24.21
CA ASP A 7 25.42 23.48 23.97
C ASP A 7 23.92 23.16 24.13
N MET A 8 23.07 24.11 24.57
CA MET A 8 21.63 23.89 24.68
C MET A 8 20.89 24.34 23.41
N LEU A 9 20.38 23.34 22.67
CA LEU A 9 19.46 23.53 21.56
C LEU A 9 18.24 24.38 21.98
N PRO A 10 17.84 25.39 21.20
CA PRO A 10 16.71 26.26 21.55
C PRO A 10 15.42 25.44 21.69
N PRO A 11 14.59 25.74 22.70
CA PRO A 11 13.38 24.98 22.95
C PRO A 11 12.38 25.11 21.77
N PRO A 12 11.58 24.07 21.48
CA PRO A 12 10.50 24.17 20.50
C PRO A 12 9.55 25.31 20.88
N ALA A 13 8.97 25.98 19.90
CA ALA A 13 8.09 27.13 20.15
C ALA A 13 6.94 26.72 21.08
N SER A 14 6.94 27.24 22.30
CA SER A 14 5.85 27.05 23.25
C SER A 14 4.68 27.95 22.85
N GLY A 15 3.74 27.40 22.07
CA GLY A 15 2.54 28.17 21.73
C GLY A 15 1.60 27.53 20.72
N SER A 16 0.91 26.46 21.11
CA SER A 16 -0.55 26.49 21.31
C SER A 16 -1.07 25.05 21.39
N GLN A 17 -1.97 24.82 22.35
CA GLN A 17 -2.90 23.70 22.29
C GLN A 17 -3.76 23.87 21.02
N GLN A 18 -3.26 23.44 19.87
CA GLN A 18 -4.05 23.31 18.67
C GLN A 18 -3.76 21.94 18.06
N ASP A 19 -4.64 21.01 18.42
CA ASP A 19 -4.84 19.77 17.69
C ASP A 19 -4.92 20.08 16.20
N ARG A 20 -4.00 19.48 15.42
CA ARG A 20 -3.93 19.44 13.94
C ARG A 20 -3.22 20.64 13.30
N THR A 21 -1.92 20.47 13.07
CA THR A 21 -1.18 21.27 12.09
C THR A 21 -1.48 20.77 10.66
N TRP A 22 -1.49 21.70 9.71
CA TRP A 22 -1.88 21.44 8.32
C TRP A 22 -0.94 20.39 7.67
N GLY A 23 -1.50 19.25 7.27
CA GLY A 23 -0.77 18.13 6.67
C GLY A 23 -0.25 17.08 7.65
N GLY A 24 -0.51 17.19 8.96
CA GLY A 24 -0.30 16.13 9.94
C GLY A 24 -1.61 15.41 10.26
N ASN A 25 -1.60 14.08 10.30
CA ASN A 25 -2.73 13.26 10.76
C ASN A 25 -2.39 12.64 12.13
N ASN A 26 -3.38 12.09 12.84
CA ASN A 26 -3.16 11.32 14.09
C ASN A 26 -2.21 10.11 13.95
N ALA A 27 -1.80 9.76 12.72
CA ALA A 27 -0.83 8.73 12.38
C ALA A 27 0.53 9.29 11.90
N PHE A 28 0.63 10.58 11.53
CA PHE A 28 1.84 11.23 11.00
C PHE A 28 1.94 12.67 11.55
N HIS A 29 2.65 12.88 12.67
CA HIS A 29 2.92 14.18 13.28
C HIS A 29 4.02 14.92 12.50
N ASN A 30 3.77 16.18 12.14
CA ASN A 30 4.64 16.93 11.24
C ASN A 30 5.59 17.85 12.02
N PHE A 31 6.64 17.27 12.61
CA PHE A 31 7.65 17.97 13.44
C PHE A 31 8.34 19.13 12.71
N PHE A 32 8.35 19.13 11.38
CA PHE A 32 8.93 20.24 10.59
C PHE A 32 8.21 21.57 10.85
N ASN A 33 6.91 21.55 11.17
CA ASN A 33 6.11 22.75 11.37
C ASN A 33 6.38 23.42 12.73
N ASP A 34 6.75 22.64 13.74
CA ASP A 34 7.01 23.11 15.11
C ASP A 34 8.26 24.01 15.18
N PHE A 35 9.18 23.87 14.21
CA PHE A 35 10.40 24.68 14.08
C PHE A 35 10.35 25.70 12.93
N SER A 36 9.16 26.01 12.39
CA SER A 36 8.98 26.96 11.28
C SER A 36 9.40 28.40 11.58
N HIS A 37 9.49 28.76 12.87
CA HIS A 37 9.93 30.06 13.37
C HIS A 37 11.46 30.28 13.28
N ILE A 38 12.22 29.22 13.00
CA ILE A 38 13.68 29.28 12.86
C ILE A 38 14.02 29.58 11.40
N SER A 39 14.67 30.73 11.16
CA SER A 39 15.07 31.20 9.83
C SER A 39 16.15 30.36 9.18
N ASP A 40 16.96 29.64 9.98
CA ASP A 40 18.10 28.87 9.51
C ASP A 40 17.71 27.41 9.15
N PRO A 41 17.73 27.00 7.86
CA PRO A 41 17.17 25.71 7.42
C PRO A 41 17.90 24.49 7.99
N ASN A 42 19.22 24.59 8.14
CA ASN A 42 20.05 23.50 8.63
C ASN A 42 19.83 23.24 10.13
N LEU A 43 19.62 24.31 10.89
CA LEU A 43 19.35 24.24 12.33
C LEU A 43 17.93 23.71 12.59
N ARG A 44 16.94 24.15 11.82
CA ARG A 44 15.57 23.61 11.82
C ARG A 44 15.53 22.09 11.58
N ARG A 45 16.30 21.59 10.62
CA ARG A 45 16.37 20.16 10.31
C ARG A 45 17.02 19.35 11.44
N ARG A 46 18.11 19.86 12.02
CA ARG A 46 18.80 19.21 13.15
C ARG A 46 17.93 19.15 14.39
N LEU A 47 17.20 20.21 14.69
CA LEU A 47 16.28 20.27 15.83
C LEU A 47 15.10 19.31 15.65
N ALA A 48 14.46 19.31 14.47
CA ALA A 48 13.39 18.37 14.15
C ALA A 48 13.85 16.91 14.28
N LEU A 49 15.05 16.59 13.78
CA LEU A 49 15.66 15.26 13.92
C LEU A 49 15.93 14.91 15.38
N SER A 50 16.49 15.83 16.17
CA SER A 50 16.79 15.61 17.59
C SER A 50 15.53 15.46 18.45
N GLU A 51 14.43 16.10 18.06
CA GLU A 51 13.14 15.98 18.72
C GLU A 51 12.50 14.63 18.39
N ILE A 52 12.55 14.20 17.13
CA ILE A 52 12.13 12.84 16.71
C ILE A 52 12.89 11.77 17.50
N ASP A 53 14.20 11.94 17.68
CA ASP A 53 15.06 10.98 18.40
C ASP A 53 14.80 10.95 19.92
N LYS A 54 14.23 12.02 20.48
CA LYS A 54 13.85 12.12 21.91
C LYS A 54 12.43 11.63 22.20
N VAL A 55 11.60 11.38 21.19
CA VAL A 55 10.22 10.95 21.42
C VAL A 55 10.21 9.53 21.98
N PRO A 56 9.66 9.29 23.19
CA PRO A 56 9.60 7.96 23.75
C PRO A 56 8.71 7.04 22.91
N PHE A 57 9.08 5.77 22.80
CA PHE A 57 8.22 4.74 22.19
C PHE A 57 6.85 4.75 22.87
N GLY A 58 5.82 5.08 22.11
CA GLY A 58 4.46 5.29 22.61
C GLY A 58 3.41 4.61 21.73
N ALA A 59 2.15 4.66 22.17
CA ALA A 59 1.02 4.03 21.46
C ALA A 59 0.84 4.53 20.02
N TYR A 60 1.32 5.74 19.71
CA TYR A 60 1.33 6.31 18.37
C TYR A 60 2.25 5.54 17.41
N HIS A 61 3.46 5.19 17.83
CA HIS A 61 4.40 4.36 17.05
C HIS A 61 3.83 2.95 16.81
N VAL A 62 3.22 2.36 17.85
CA VAL A 62 2.55 1.05 17.72
C VAL A 62 1.39 1.11 16.72
N ARG A 63 0.59 2.17 16.74
CA ARG A 63 -0.50 2.36 15.76
C ARG A 63 0.04 2.55 14.34
N ALA A 64 1.11 3.33 14.15
CA ALA A 64 1.74 3.51 12.85
C ALA A 64 2.26 2.18 12.28
N VAL A 65 2.95 1.38 13.11
CA VAL A 65 3.42 0.03 12.73
C VAL A 65 2.26 -0.90 12.39
N LEU A 66 1.16 -0.88 13.17
CA LEU A 66 -0.01 -1.70 12.87
C LEU A 66 -0.69 -1.29 11.56
N VAL A 67 -0.84 0.01 11.29
CA VAL A 67 -1.44 0.50 10.04
C VAL A 67 -0.59 0.11 8.84
N ALA A 68 0.73 0.31 8.90
CA ALA A 68 1.64 -0.12 7.85
C ALA A 68 1.65 -1.64 7.67
N GLY A 69 1.63 -2.40 8.76
CA GLY A 69 1.60 -3.87 8.74
C GLY A 69 0.33 -4.45 8.10
N VAL A 70 -0.83 -3.80 8.27
CA VAL A 70 -2.08 -4.21 7.63
C VAL A 70 -2.01 -4.06 6.10
N GLY A 71 -1.33 -3.03 5.58
CA GLY A 71 -1.10 -2.85 4.14
C GLY A 71 -0.33 -4.02 3.54
N PHE A 72 0.88 -4.27 4.05
CA PHE A 72 1.71 -5.41 3.61
C PHE A 72 1.03 -6.78 3.79
N PHE A 73 0.21 -6.94 4.83
CA PHE A 73 -0.58 -8.14 5.04
C PHE A 73 -1.63 -8.32 3.93
N LEU A 74 -2.34 -7.25 3.57
CA LEU A 74 -3.35 -7.28 2.51
C LEU A 74 -2.72 -7.58 1.14
N ASP A 75 -1.58 -6.97 0.85
CA ASP A 75 -0.83 -7.22 -0.38
C ASP A 75 -0.38 -8.69 -0.50
N SER A 76 0.15 -9.24 0.59
CA SER A 76 0.53 -10.65 0.64
C SER A 76 -0.69 -11.57 0.52
N TYR A 77 -1.80 -11.22 1.18
CA TYR A 77 -3.05 -11.96 1.09
C TYR A 77 -3.54 -12.03 -0.37
N ASP A 78 -3.58 -10.92 -1.10
CA ASP A 78 -4.07 -10.87 -2.48
C ASP A 78 -3.20 -11.69 -3.44
N ILE A 79 -1.87 -11.67 -3.27
CA ILE A 79 -0.95 -12.50 -4.06
C ILE A 79 -1.20 -14.00 -3.82
N PHE A 80 -1.39 -14.43 -2.57
CA PHE A 80 -1.50 -15.85 -2.23
C PHE A 80 -2.93 -16.41 -2.34
N ALA A 81 -3.95 -15.58 -2.14
CA ALA A 81 -5.37 -15.96 -2.21
C ALA A 81 -5.74 -16.59 -3.56
N ILE A 82 -4.98 -16.31 -4.62
CA ILE A 82 -5.20 -16.92 -5.93
C ILE A 82 -5.19 -18.44 -5.91
N ASN A 83 -4.39 -19.07 -5.05
CA ASN A 83 -4.33 -20.53 -4.99
C ASN A 83 -5.68 -21.13 -4.59
N LEU A 84 -6.42 -20.45 -3.71
CA LEU A 84 -7.77 -20.84 -3.33
C LEU A 84 -8.78 -20.46 -4.43
N ILE A 85 -8.66 -19.24 -4.97
CA ILE A 85 -9.57 -18.72 -6.00
C ILE A 85 -9.53 -19.56 -7.27
N THR A 86 -8.37 -20.09 -7.69
CA THR A 86 -8.29 -20.97 -8.87
C THR A 86 -9.09 -22.25 -8.70
N ILE A 87 -9.18 -22.78 -7.48
CA ILE A 87 -10.00 -23.98 -7.21
C ILE A 87 -11.48 -23.64 -7.38
N LEU A 88 -11.92 -22.53 -6.80
CA LEU A 88 -13.31 -22.06 -6.90
C LEU A 88 -13.70 -21.71 -8.34
N LEU A 89 -12.82 -21.05 -9.08
CA LEU A 89 -13.02 -20.76 -10.50
C LEU A 89 -13.10 -22.03 -11.34
N GLY A 90 -12.35 -23.09 -10.99
CA GLY A 90 -12.42 -24.38 -11.66
C GLY A 90 -13.77 -25.06 -11.51
N VAL A 91 -14.34 -24.97 -10.31
CA VAL A 91 -15.70 -25.47 -10.04
C VAL A 91 -16.75 -24.67 -10.81
N VAL A 92 -16.65 -23.34 -10.84
CA VAL A 92 -17.68 -22.46 -11.42
C VAL A 92 -17.64 -22.41 -12.96
N PHE A 93 -16.45 -22.26 -13.54
CA PHE A 93 -16.30 -22.01 -14.99
C PHE A 93 -15.87 -23.23 -15.80
N TRP A 94 -15.20 -24.21 -15.18
CA TRP A 94 -14.69 -25.43 -15.85
C TRP A 94 -15.34 -26.72 -15.37
N GLY A 95 -16.44 -26.56 -14.65
CA GLY A 95 -17.18 -27.66 -14.09
C GLY A 95 -18.06 -28.41 -15.10
N ASP A 96 -18.09 -29.75 -15.01
CA ASP A 96 -18.98 -30.59 -15.83
C ASP A 96 -20.46 -30.42 -15.45
N LYS A 97 -21.35 -30.51 -16.44
CA LYS A 97 -22.80 -30.27 -16.29
C LYS A 97 -23.52 -31.32 -15.44
N ASN A 98 -22.90 -32.48 -15.18
CA ASN A 98 -23.43 -33.56 -14.35
C ASN A 98 -22.52 -33.85 -13.14
N PRO A 99 -22.56 -33.04 -12.07
CA PRO A 99 -21.77 -33.26 -10.87
C PRO A 99 -22.27 -34.51 -10.12
N GLN A 100 -21.50 -35.60 -10.13
CA GLN A 100 -21.84 -36.79 -9.33
C GLN A 100 -21.56 -36.59 -7.82
N ASN A 101 -20.73 -35.61 -7.46
CA ASN A 101 -20.14 -35.48 -6.11
C ASN A 101 -20.40 -34.11 -5.46
N GLY A 102 -21.29 -33.27 -5.99
CA GLY A 102 -21.43 -31.86 -5.58
C GLY A 102 -20.28 -30.95 -6.06
N PHE A 103 -19.18 -31.54 -6.54
CA PHE A 103 -18.13 -30.87 -7.29
C PHE A 103 -18.37 -31.08 -8.78
N SER A 104 -18.38 -29.98 -9.51
CA SER A 104 -18.50 -29.94 -10.96
C SER A 104 -17.29 -30.66 -11.58
N GLY A 105 -17.52 -31.58 -12.52
CA GLY A 105 -16.69 -32.76 -12.85
C GLY A 105 -15.23 -32.58 -13.31
N ASN A 106 -14.59 -31.45 -13.03
CA ASN A 106 -13.14 -31.26 -13.17
C ASN A 106 -12.42 -31.18 -11.80
N ASP A 107 -13.05 -31.63 -10.70
CA ASP A 107 -12.52 -31.60 -9.33
C ASP A 107 -11.94 -30.25 -8.87
N GLY A 108 -12.46 -29.14 -9.44
CA GLY A 108 -11.96 -27.80 -9.18
C GLY A 108 -10.61 -27.46 -9.82
N TYR A 109 -10.10 -28.29 -10.74
CA TYR A 109 -8.87 -28.00 -11.46
C TYR A 109 -9.12 -27.00 -12.60
N LEU A 110 -8.23 -26.03 -12.72
CA LEU A 110 -8.15 -25.15 -13.88
C LEU A 110 -7.15 -25.74 -14.89
N PRO A 111 -7.34 -25.57 -16.21
CA PRO A 111 -6.30 -25.91 -17.17
C PRO A 111 -4.99 -25.21 -16.78
N ASP A 112 -3.87 -25.95 -16.78
CA ASP A 112 -2.58 -25.47 -16.24
C ASP A 112 -2.15 -24.13 -16.83
N ARG A 113 -2.41 -23.92 -18.13
CA ARG A 113 -2.09 -22.68 -18.83
C ARG A 113 -2.83 -21.47 -18.25
N VAL A 114 -4.08 -21.65 -17.82
CA VAL A 114 -4.91 -20.59 -17.24
C VAL A 114 -4.51 -20.31 -15.80
N ASN A 115 -4.25 -21.36 -15.01
CA ASN A 115 -3.76 -21.23 -13.63
C ASN A 115 -2.41 -20.48 -13.60
N GLN A 116 -1.47 -20.88 -14.46
CA GLN A 116 -0.20 -20.21 -14.62
C GLN A 116 -0.38 -18.76 -15.08
N ALA A 117 -1.28 -18.50 -16.02
CA ALA A 117 -1.54 -17.14 -16.50
C ALA A 117 -2.06 -16.23 -15.37
N PHE A 118 -2.97 -16.68 -14.52
CA PHE A 118 -3.44 -15.88 -13.38
C PHE A 118 -2.32 -15.55 -12.40
N LYS A 119 -1.48 -16.54 -12.05
CA LYS A 119 -0.34 -16.32 -11.15
C LYS A 119 0.71 -15.38 -11.76
N ALA A 120 1.11 -15.67 -13.00
CA ALA A 120 2.09 -14.88 -13.74
C ALA A 120 1.62 -13.44 -13.98
N SER A 121 0.32 -13.23 -14.22
CA SER A 121 -0.24 -11.90 -14.48
C SER A 121 -0.08 -10.94 -13.30
N THR A 122 -0.28 -11.42 -12.06
CA THR A 122 -0.07 -10.59 -10.86
C THR A 122 1.41 -10.27 -10.69
N SER A 123 2.31 -11.24 -10.85
CA SER A 123 3.75 -11.01 -10.78
C SER A 123 4.25 -10.03 -11.85
N ALA A 124 3.75 -10.15 -13.09
CA ALA A 124 4.08 -9.21 -14.15
C ALA A 124 3.57 -7.79 -13.82
N GLY A 125 2.34 -7.68 -13.30
CA GLY A 125 1.80 -6.42 -12.82
C GLY A 125 2.66 -5.77 -11.73
N ILE A 126 3.14 -6.55 -10.75
CA ILE A 126 4.01 -6.06 -9.66
C ILE A 126 5.29 -5.45 -10.20
N VAL A 127 5.98 -6.12 -11.12
CA VAL A 127 7.22 -5.61 -11.71
C VAL A 127 6.97 -4.28 -12.44
N VAL A 128 5.88 -4.20 -13.21
CA VAL A 128 5.48 -2.96 -13.90
C VAL A 128 5.13 -1.87 -12.89
N GLY A 129 4.39 -2.22 -11.83
CA GLY A 129 4.00 -1.33 -10.75
C GLY A 129 5.19 -0.69 -10.07
N MET A 130 6.19 -1.48 -9.67
CA MET A 130 7.42 -1.00 -9.03
C MET A 130 8.13 0.08 -9.88
N ILE A 131 8.21 -0.13 -11.19
CA ILE A 131 8.88 0.82 -12.11
C ILE A 131 8.04 2.09 -12.27
N VAL A 132 6.74 1.93 -12.54
CA VAL A 132 5.82 3.05 -12.81
C VAL A 132 5.63 3.92 -11.57
N PHE A 133 5.36 3.30 -10.42
CA PHE A 133 5.18 4.01 -9.15
C PHE A 133 6.48 4.57 -8.60
N GLY A 134 7.63 3.94 -8.84
CA GLY A 134 8.93 4.53 -8.53
C GLY A 134 9.10 5.88 -9.22
N TRP A 135 8.81 5.95 -10.52
CA TRP A 135 8.88 7.20 -11.28
C TRP A 135 7.78 8.21 -10.89
N LEU A 136 6.54 7.75 -10.66
CA LEU A 136 5.43 8.62 -10.26
C LEU A 136 5.62 9.21 -8.85
N ALA A 137 6.22 8.46 -7.92
CA ALA A 137 6.50 8.91 -6.56
C ALA A 137 7.46 10.11 -6.53
N ASP A 138 8.44 10.13 -7.45
CA ASP A 138 9.39 11.22 -7.61
C ASP A 138 8.72 12.50 -8.15
N GLY A 139 7.70 12.37 -9.02
CA GLY A 139 7.04 13.51 -9.68
C GLY A 139 5.82 14.08 -8.94
N PHE A 140 4.92 13.23 -8.45
CA PHE A 140 3.60 13.64 -7.92
C PHE A 140 3.54 13.79 -6.40
N GLY A 141 4.61 13.39 -5.71
CA GLY A 141 4.75 13.48 -4.27
C GLY A 141 4.16 12.27 -3.55
N ARG A 142 4.95 11.77 -2.59
CA ARG A 142 4.82 10.45 -1.96
C ARG A 142 3.54 10.28 -1.15
N ARG A 143 3.09 11.33 -0.44
CA ARG A 143 1.85 11.30 0.38
C ARG A 143 0.58 11.09 -0.45
N ARG A 144 0.51 11.62 -1.68
CA ARG A 144 -0.67 11.41 -2.54
C ARG A 144 -0.67 10.05 -3.19
N MET A 145 0.52 9.51 -3.45
CA MET A 145 0.64 8.23 -4.17
C MET A 145 0.19 7.03 -3.35
N TYR A 146 0.34 7.10 -2.02
CA TYR A 146 -0.22 6.09 -1.11
C TYR A 146 -1.74 5.94 -1.22
N GLY A 147 -2.47 7.05 -1.39
CA GLY A 147 -3.92 6.99 -1.58
C GLY A 147 -4.32 6.44 -2.95
N VAL A 148 -3.48 6.67 -3.96
CA VAL A 148 -3.75 6.25 -5.35
C VAL A 148 -3.52 4.76 -5.53
N GLU A 149 -2.39 4.22 -5.03
CA GLU A 149 -2.13 2.77 -5.13
C GLU A 149 -3.20 1.96 -4.41
N LEU A 150 -3.58 2.39 -3.19
CA LEU A 150 -4.64 1.75 -2.41
C LEU A 150 -5.97 1.80 -3.16
N GLY A 151 -6.27 2.93 -3.81
CA GLY A 151 -7.45 3.05 -4.67
C GLY A 151 -7.43 2.10 -5.87
N ILE A 152 -6.27 1.90 -6.50
CA ILE A 152 -6.11 0.96 -7.63
C ILE A 152 -6.34 -0.48 -7.15
N ILE A 153 -5.75 -0.88 -6.03
CA ILE A 153 -5.93 -2.23 -5.46
C ILE A 153 -7.41 -2.47 -5.17
N ILE A 154 -8.07 -1.56 -4.45
CA ILE A 154 -9.50 -1.68 -4.10
C ILE A 154 -10.36 -1.79 -5.37
N LEU A 155 -10.16 -0.91 -6.34
CA LEU A 155 -10.93 -0.92 -7.58
C LEU A 155 -10.70 -2.21 -8.36
N ALA A 156 -9.44 -2.63 -8.52
CA ALA A 156 -9.10 -3.84 -9.26
C ALA A 156 -9.65 -5.11 -8.60
N THR A 157 -9.59 -5.19 -7.27
CA THR A 157 -10.14 -6.31 -6.49
C THR A 157 -11.67 -6.35 -6.58
N LEU A 158 -12.34 -5.21 -6.49
CA LEU A 158 -13.80 -5.13 -6.71
C LEU A 158 -14.16 -5.54 -8.14
N CYS A 159 -13.43 -5.05 -9.14
CA CYS A 159 -13.65 -5.43 -10.52
C CYS A 159 -13.42 -6.93 -10.75
N CYS A 160 -12.41 -7.55 -10.11
CA CYS A 160 -12.19 -9.00 -10.12
C CYS A 160 -13.38 -9.78 -9.54
N ALA A 161 -13.98 -9.27 -8.46
CA ALA A 161 -15.13 -9.91 -7.81
C ALA A 161 -16.43 -9.79 -8.64
N LEU A 162 -16.56 -8.74 -9.44
CA LEU A 162 -17.75 -8.47 -10.27
C LEU A 162 -17.67 -9.09 -11.67
N ILE A 163 -16.61 -9.83 -12.00
CA ILE A 163 -16.45 -10.45 -13.32
C ILE A 163 -17.52 -11.51 -13.55
N SER A 164 -18.23 -11.37 -14.66
CA SER A 164 -19.17 -12.37 -15.16
C SER A 164 -18.85 -12.71 -16.61
N SER A 165 -19.27 -13.89 -17.04
CA SER A 165 -19.05 -14.36 -18.42
C SER A 165 -19.88 -13.51 -19.39
N SER A 166 -19.24 -12.95 -20.43
CA SER A 166 -19.89 -12.16 -21.46
C SER A 166 -19.69 -12.80 -22.85
N PRO A 167 -20.65 -12.69 -23.78
CA PRO A 167 -20.52 -13.22 -25.14
C PRO A 167 -19.33 -12.65 -25.93
N ALA A 168 -18.86 -11.44 -25.59
CA ALA A 168 -17.78 -10.75 -26.30
C ALA A 168 -16.38 -11.05 -25.75
N MET A 169 -16.25 -11.41 -24.47
CA MET A 169 -14.96 -11.67 -23.82
C MET A 169 -15.08 -12.78 -22.77
N GLY A 170 -14.17 -13.76 -22.84
CA GLY A 170 -14.10 -14.82 -21.85
C GLY A 170 -13.68 -14.29 -20.47
N SER A 171 -14.31 -14.79 -19.40
CA SER A 171 -14.04 -14.41 -18.00
C SER A 171 -12.55 -14.50 -17.64
N THR A 172 -11.82 -15.45 -18.23
CA THR A 172 -10.36 -15.60 -18.07
C THR A 172 -9.57 -14.37 -18.50
N GLY A 173 -9.86 -13.80 -19.67
CA GLY A 173 -9.10 -12.66 -20.18
C GLY A 173 -9.33 -11.41 -19.34
N LEU A 174 -10.57 -11.20 -18.89
CA LEU A 174 -10.94 -10.10 -18.02
C LEU A 174 -10.29 -10.24 -16.63
N LEU A 175 -10.29 -11.46 -16.08
CA LEU A 175 -9.59 -11.77 -14.83
C LEU A 175 -8.09 -11.48 -14.92
N ILE A 176 -7.42 -11.94 -16.00
CA ILE A 176 -6.00 -11.65 -16.23
C ILE A 176 -5.74 -10.15 -16.31
N PHE A 177 -6.59 -9.40 -17.02
CA PHE A 177 -6.45 -7.95 -17.13
C PHE A 177 -6.52 -7.26 -15.76
N TRP A 178 -7.57 -7.54 -14.98
CA TRP A 178 -7.72 -6.93 -13.65
C TRP A 178 -6.66 -7.40 -12.66
N ARG A 179 -6.15 -8.62 -12.80
CA ARG A 179 -5.00 -9.14 -12.05
C ARG A 179 -3.71 -8.38 -12.32
N ILE A 180 -3.48 -7.95 -13.56
CA ILE A 180 -2.33 -7.10 -13.90
C ILE A 180 -2.50 -5.73 -13.23
N ILE A 181 -3.69 -5.12 -13.32
CA ILE A 181 -3.96 -3.82 -12.70
C ILE A 181 -3.82 -3.87 -11.17
N MET A 182 -4.35 -4.92 -10.53
CA MET A 182 -4.16 -5.20 -9.10
C MET A 182 -2.67 -5.33 -8.77
N GLY A 183 -1.92 -6.13 -9.55
CA GLY A 183 -0.48 -6.31 -9.39
C GLY A 183 0.29 -5.00 -9.51
N ILE A 184 -0.11 -4.09 -10.42
CA ILE A 184 0.48 -2.74 -10.55
C ILE A 184 0.29 -1.93 -9.25
N GLY A 185 -0.89 -2.02 -8.64
CA GLY A 185 -1.16 -1.39 -7.34
C GLY A 185 -0.25 -1.93 -6.23
N ILE A 186 -0.16 -3.25 -6.08
CA ILE A 186 0.70 -3.92 -5.09
C ILE A 186 2.19 -3.57 -5.34
N GLY A 187 2.61 -3.51 -6.61
CA GLY A 187 3.97 -3.11 -6.98
C GLY A 187 4.35 -1.70 -6.55
N GLY A 188 3.37 -0.80 -6.36
CA GLY A 188 3.58 0.56 -5.90
C GLY A 188 3.90 0.68 -4.41
N ASP A 189 3.41 -0.24 -3.58
CA ASP A 189 3.54 -0.11 -2.12
C ASP A 189 5.01 -0.26 -1.69
N TYR A 190 5.80 -1.04 -2.42
CA TYR A 190 7.22 -1.24 -2.12
C TYR A 190 8.07 0.05 -2.19
N PRO A 191 8.10 0.83 -3.29
CA PRO A 191 8.81 2.11 -3.31
C PRO A 191 8.19 3.14 -2.37
N LEU A 192 6.87 3.14 -2.15
CA LEU A 192 6.22 4.15 -1.32
C LEU A 192 6.43 3.92 0.19
N SER A 193 6.30 2.68 0.65
CA SER A 193 6.52 2.29 2.05
C SER A 193 7.97 2.44 2.50
N SER A 194 8.94 2.12 1.62
CA SER A 194 10.36 2.29 1.94
C SER A 194 10.72 3.75 2.22
N VAL A 195 10.05 4.68 1.54
CA VAL A 195 10.36 6.09 1.66
C VAL A 195 9.65 6.75 2.84
N ILE A 196 8.41 6.38 3.16
CA ILE A 196 7.69 6.95 4.32
C ILE A 196 8.36 6.55 5.65
N THR A 197 8.84 5.31 5.77
CA THR A 197 9.58 4.90 6.97
C THR A 197 10.92 5.63 7.10
N SER A 198 11.44 6.17 5.99
CA SER A 198 12.68 6.93 5.93
C SER A 198 12.51 8.44 6.13
N GLU A 199 11.26 8.95 6.13
CA GLU A 199 10.92 10.37 6.35
C GLU A 199 10.40 10.63 7.77
#